data_AF-A0A939YQJ7-F1
#
_entry.id   AF-A0A939YQJ7-F1
#
_cell.length_a   1.000
_cell.length_b   1.000
_cell.length_c   1.000
_cell.angle_alpha   90.00
_cell.angle_beta   90.00
_cell.angle_gamma   90.00
#
_symmetry.space_group_name_H-M   'P 1'
#
loop_
_entity.id
_entity.type
_entity.pdbx_description
1 polymer ?
#
loop_
_entity_poly.entity_id
_entity_poly.type
_entity_poly.pdbx_seq_one_letter_code
_entity_poly.pdbx_strand_id
1 'polypeptide(L)' 'MDLTYREIVEQREKATLSPYAKLVTETRGREKPIPPCPVRTDFVRDRDRIIHCKSFRRLKHKT' A
#
# COMPACT_ATOMS: atom_id res chain seq x y z
N MET A 1 -13.97 -4.02 19.65
CA MET A 1 -12.99 -4.47 18.64
C MET A 1 -12.02 -3.32 18.45
N ASP A 2 -10.74 -3.55 18.74
CA ASP A 2 -9.73 -2.52 18.52
C ASP A 2 -9.42 -2.40 17.03
N LEU A 3 -9.34 -1.16 16.55
CA LEU A 3 -8.96 -0.85 15.17
C LEU A 3 -7.50 -1.27 14.93
N THR A 4 -7.24 -1.93 13.81
CA THR A 4 -5.88 -2.26 13.40
C THR A 4 -5.15 -1.00 12.91
N TYR A 5 -3.81 -0.99 12.98
CA TYR A 5 -3.03 0.17 12.51
C TYR A 5 -3.28 0.47 11.02
N ARG A 6 -3.47 -0.57 10.20
CA ARG A 6 -3.86 -0.42 8.79
C ARG A 6 -5.17 0.39 8.66
N GLU A 7 -6.20 0.03 9.42
CA GLU A 7 -7.52 0.68 9.36
C GLU A 7 -7.47 2.14 9.83
N ILE A 8 -6.65 2.44 10.83
CA ILE A 8 -6.39 3.82 11.28
C ILE A 8 -5.80 4.65 10.15
N VAL A 9 -4.82 4.10 9.41
CA VAL A 9 -4.21 4.78 8.27
C VAL A 9 -5.22 4.98 7.13
N GLU A 10 -6.02 3.97 6.82
CA GLU A 10 -7.07 4.04 5.79
C GLU A 10 -8.13 5.10 6.11
N GLN A 11 -8.55 5.22 7.38
CA GLN A 11 -9.47 6.27 7.82
C GLN A 11 -8.86 7.65 7.72
N ARG A 12 -7.60 7.81 8.14
CA ARG A 12 -6.87 9.07 8.02
C ARG A 12 -6.71 9.48 6.56
N GLU A 13 -6.40 8.53 5.67
CA GLU A 13 -6.30 8.76 4.24
C GLU A 13 -7.60 9.35 3.69
N LYS A 14 -8.73 8.72 3.98
CA LYS A 14 -10.06 9.17 3.55
C LYS A 14 -10.42 10.56 4.07
N ALA A 15 -9.97 10.92 5.27
CA ALA A 15 -10.25 12.22 5.89
C ALA A 15 -9.32 13.35 5.43
N THR A 16 -8.12 13.05 4.94
CA THR A 16 -7.07 14.06 4.70
C THR A 16 -6.67 14.22 3.24
N LEU A 17 -6.86 13.20 2.40
CA LEU A 17 -6.53 13.31 0.99
C LEU A 17 -7.56 14.14 0.22
N SER A 18 -7.11 14.68 -0.93
CA SER A 18 -7.97 15.37 -1.89
C SER A 18 -9.13 14.47 -2.34
N PRO A 19 -10.30 15.03 -2.66
CA PRO A 19 -11.41 14.27 -3.25
C PRO A 19 -11.07 13.53 -4.54
N TYR A 20 -10.02 13.99 -5.25
CA TYR A 20 -9.53 13.37 -6.48
C TYR A 20 -8.41 12.34 -6.25
N ALA A 21 -7.97 12.14 -5.01
CA ALA A 21 -6.93 11.19 -4.70
C ALA A 21 -7.45 9.75 -4.76
N LYS A 22 -6.57 8.81 -5.13
CA LYS A 22 -6.91 7.38 -5.09
C LYS A 22 -6.73 6.83 -3.69
N LEU A 23 -7.82 6.50 -3.01
CA LEU A 23 -7.80 5.88 -1.70
C LEU A 23 -7.41 4.40 -1.79
N VAL A 24 -6.68 3.90 -0.78
CA VAL A 24 -6.32 2.47 -0.69
C VAL A 24 -7.57 1.60 -0.59
N THR A 25 -8.58 2.04 0.15
CA THR A 25 -9.83 1.30 0.38
C THR A 25 -10.63 1.07 -0.90
N GLU A 26 -10.39 1.87 -1.94
CA GLU A 26 -11.03 1.75 -3.26
C GLU A 26 -10.17 0.99 -4.28
N THR A 27 -9.13 0.29 -3.81
CA THR A 27 -8.32 -0.57 -4.67
C THR A 27 -9.20 -1.64 -5.34
N ARG A 28 -8.87 -2.02 -6.58
CA ARG A 28 -9.47 -3.20 -7.23
C ARG A 28 -8.97 -4.52 -6.62
N GLY A 29 -8.03 -4.44 -5.68
CA GLY A 29 -7.41 -5.60 -5.05
C GLY A 29 -6.30 -6.19 -5.90
N ARG A 30 -6.05 -7.48 -5.71
CA ARG A 30 -4.95 -8.22 -6.34
C ARG A 30 -5.52 -9.33 -7.21
N GLU A 31 -4.85 -9.62 -8.32
CA GLU A 31 -5.21 -10.75 -9.18
C GLU A 31 -5.24 -12.07 -8.39
N LYS A 32 -4.26 -12.28 -7.51
CA LYS A 32 -4.24 -13.38 -6.55
C LYS A 32 -4.58 -12.82 -5.17
N PRO A 33 -5.73 -13.19 -4.57
CA PRO A 33 -6.10 -12.74 -3.24
C PRO A 33 -5.06 -13.12 -2.19
N ILE A 34 -4.76 -12.19 -1.28
CA ILE A 34 -3.84 -12.40 -0.17
C ILE A 34 -4.50 -11.81 1.07
N PRO A 35 -4.37 -12.43 2.25
CA PRO A 35 -4.87 -11.85 3.49
C PRO A 35 -4.33 -10.43 3.71
N PRO A 36 -5.18 -9.51 4.23
CA PRO A 36 -4.76 -8.17 4.58
C PRO A 36 -3.73 -8.21 5.71
N CYS A 37 -2.78 -7.27 5.68
CA CYS A 37 -1.80 -7.11 6.75
C CYS A 37 -2.41 -6.22 7.85
N PRO A 38 -2.27 -6.54 9.15
CA PRO A 38 -2.82 -5.70 10.22
C PRO A 38 -2.15 -4.32 10.33
N VAL A 39 -0.97 -4.16 9.74
CA VAL A 39 -0.16 -2.93 9.84
C VAL A 39 -0.07 -2.21 8.50
N ARG A 40 0.19 -2.92 7.40
CA ARG A 40 0.49 -2.28 6.10
C ARG A 40 -0.75 -2.22 5.22
N THR A 41 -1.04 -1.02 4.71
CA THR A 41 -2.01 -0.82 3.63
C THR A 41 -1.52 -1.47 2.33
N ASP A 42 -2.41 -1.75 1.38
CA ASP A 42 -2.03 -2.45 0.15
C ASP A 42 -1.00 -1.67 -0.69
N PHE A 43 -1.11 -0.34 -0.77
CA PHE A 43 -0.13 0.49 -1.47
C PHE A 43 1.23 0.54 -0.74
N VAL A 44 1.25 0.51 0.59
CA VAL A 44 2.50 0.40 1.36
C VAL A 44 3.17 -0.95 1.08
N ARG A 45 2.39 -2.05 1.03
CA ARG A 45 2.93 -3.37 0.68
C ARG A 45 3.52 -3.40 -0.73
N ASP A 46 2.87 -2.73 -1.68
CA ASP A 46 3.34 -2.66 -3.07
C ASP A 46 4.64 -1.87 -3.18
N ARG A 47 4.72 -0.74 -2.49
CA ARG A 47 5.96 0.04 -2.36
C ARG A 47 7.10 -0.82 -1.82
N ASP A 48 6.89 -1.54 -0.71
CA ASP A 48 7.93 -2.36 -0.10
C ASP A 48 8.41 -3.49 -1.05
N ARG A 49 7.48 -4.11 -1.80
CA ARG A 49 7.83 -5.11 -2.82
C ARG A 49 8.67 -4.53 -3.94
N ILE A 50 8.30 -3.34 -4.45
CA ILE A 50 9.04 -2.67 -5.52
C ILE A 50 10.44 -2.31 -5.05
N ILE A 51 10.56 -1.67 -3.87
CA ILE A 51 11.86 -1.24 -3.31
C ILE A 51 12.80 -2.44 -3.09
N HIS A 52 12.28 -3.59 -2.69
CA HIS A 52 13.10 -4.76 -2.41
C HIS A 52 13.31 -5.70 -3.60
N CYS A 53 12.69 -5.45 -4.76
CA CYS A 53 12.83 -6.35 -5.90
C CYS A 53 14.22 -6.26 -6.56
N LYS A 54 14.66 -7.37 -7.17
CA LYS A 54 15.97 -7.48 -7.84
C LYS A 54 16.11 -6.46 -8.99
N SER A 55 15.03 -6.24 -9.74
CA SER A 55 15.01 -5.30 -10.86
C SER A 55 15.25 -3.86 -10.41
N PHE A 56 14.59 -3.43 -9.33
CA PHE A 56 14.78 -2.09 -8.76
C PHE A 56 16.21 -1.90 -8.22
N ARG A 57 16.74 -2.88 -7.48
CA ARG A 57 18.15 -2.85 -7.00
C ARG A 57 19.17 -2.73 -8.12
N ARG A 58 18.92 -3.37 -9.27
CA ARG A 58 19.80 -3.29 -10.45
C ARG A 58 19.85 -1.90 -11.07
N LEU A 59 18.83 -1.06 -10.87
CA LEU A 59 18.83 0.32 -11.38
C LEU A 59 19.99 1.14 -10.81
N LYS A 60 20.43 0.85 -9.58
CA LYS A 60 21.62 1.48 -8.98
C LYS A 60 22.89 1.31 -9.85
N HIS A 61 22.95 0.27 -10.65
CA HIS A 61 24.09 -0.06 -11.50
C HIS A 61 23.85 0.26 -12.98
N LYS A 62 22.77 0.98 -13.31
CA LYS A 62 22.48 1.44 -14.67
C LYS A 62 22.68 2.95 -14.76
N THR A 63 23.34 3.39 -15.82
CA THR A 63 23.49 4.79 -16.22
C THR A 63 22.31 5.25 -17.05
#